data_AF-A0A1H2EIG6-F1
#
_entry.id   AF-A0A1H2EIG6-F1
#
_cell.length_a   1.000
_cell.length_b   1.000
_cell.length_c   1.000
_cell.angle_alpha   90.00
_cell.angle_beta   90.00
_cell.angle_gamma   90.00
#
_symmetry.space_group_name_H-M   'P 1'
#
loop_
_entity.id
_entity.type
_entity.pdbx_description
1 polymer ?
#
loop_
_entity_poly.entity_id
_entity_poly.type
_entity_poly.pdbx_seq_one_letter_code
_entity_poly.pdbx_strand_id
1 'polypeptide(L)'
;MLTRSIRSFWVGLLATLIGASLLLHSWWNPKERHLPAPPPFLPISSSTYLSSANDGELAHCLLLYGLFGTGKRMRDADLLLLGTSHVAMGLSAEILSRRMSAALGRPFRVYNAGLGHAERWAFISQVIQHNQIENQKILFDLYGIRGDGMSPWAEVVRSGNALKSTVLAGNVWSGYMEKWLFYRFVPHISIAQHYAQNPRSDILFYPMQFLDDAYWFRNLETGDTSAFWSPTSGMIYSTAAPPIPNIPNSLVDAAFLEPVIRQNHLTPFLTLIPFLGFNSQEAALEAHAVGHPFIFLNGNGMGYWDGGTHLDSASRDIVTERLFLQMQAEKLDSPLVFPVRKKAK
;
A
#
# COMPACT_ATOMS: atom_id res chain seq x y z
N MET A 1 24.67 -59.57 9.89
CA MET A 1 23.34 -59.06 10.30
C MET A 1 23.17 -57.56 10.03
N LEU A 2 24.14 -56.71 10.37
CA LEU A 2 24.09 -55.25 10.17
C LEU A 2 23.80 -54.81 8.70
N THR A 3 24.38 -55.49 7.71
CA THR A 3 24.24 -55.15 6.28
C THR A 3 22.84 -55.43 5.71
N ARG A 4 22.13 -56.43 6.24
CA ARG A 4 20.73 -56.70 5.85
C ARG A 4 19.78 -55.66 6.43
N SER A 5 19.98 -55.25 7.68
CA SER A 5 19.14 -54.24 8.35
C SER A 5 19.23 -52.87 7.68
N ILE A 6 20.44 -52.44 7.30
CA ILE A 6 20.67 -51.16 6.61
C ILE A 6 19.99 -51.17 5.22
N ARG A 7 20.13 -52.28 4.46
CA ARG A 7 19.49 -52.40 3.15
C ARG A 7 17.96 -52.39 3.24
N SER A 8 17.39 -53.10 4.21
CA SER A 8 15.94 -53.10 4.43
C SER A 8 15.41 -51.73 4.86
N PHE A 9 16.16 -50.98 5.67
CA PHE A 9 15.82 -49.60 6.04
C PHE A 9 15.77 -48.68 4.81
N TRP A 10 16.82 -48.68 3.97
CA TRP A 10 16.86 -47.81 2.79
C TRP A 10 15.80 -48.18 1.75
N VAL A 11 15.53 -49.47 1.54
CA VAL A 11 14.46 -49.92 0.63
C VAL A 11 13.08 -49.51 1.17
N GLY A 12 12.85 -49.65 2.48
CA GLY A 12 11.62 -49.18 3.13
C GLY A 12 11.44 -47.67 2.99
N LEU A 13 12.48 -46.89 3.29
CA LEU A 13 12.46 -45.43 3.14
C LEU A 13 12.18 -45.01 1.69
N LEU A 14 12.85 -45.62 0.71
CA LEU A 14 12.60 -45.34 -0.71
C LEU A 14 11.16 -45.68 -1.11
N ALA A 15 10.65 -46.83 -0.66
CA ALA A 15 9.29 -47.25 -0.96
C ALA A 15 8.24 -46.31 -0.34
N THR A 16 8.47 -45.85 0.89
CA THR A 16 7.59 -44.85 1.53
C THR A 16 7.66 -43.50 0.82
N LEU A 17 8.85 -43.03 0.42
CA LEU A 17 9.01 -41.77 -0.32
C LEU A 17 8.38 -41.84 -1.70
N ILE A 18 8.54 -42.95 -2.43
CA ILE A 18 7.91 -43.19 -3.73
C ILE A 18 6.39 -43.29 -3.56
N GLY A 19 5.91 -44.04 -2.56
CA GLY A 19 4.48 -44.16 -2.26
C GLY A 19 3.84 -42.82 -1.90
N ALA A 20 4.49 -42.04 -1.04
CA ALA A 20 4.06 -40.68 -0.69
C ALA A 20 4.08 -39.75 -1.91
N SER A 21 5.11 -39.82 -2.76
CA SER A 21 5.20 -39.03 -3.99
C SER A 21 4.11 -39.40 -5.01
N LEU A 22 3.79 -40.69 -5.16
CA LEU A 22 2.72 -41.18 -6.02
C LEU A 22 1.33 -40.81 -5.48
N LEU A 23 1.13 -40.87 -4.16
CA LEU A 23 -0.09 -40.39 -3.51
C LEU A 23 -0.25 -38.88 -3.67
N LEU A 24 0.82 -38.11 -3.44
CA LEU A 24 0.84 -36.66 -3.69
C LEU A 24 0.57 -36.34 -5.16
N HIS A 25 1.15 -37.10 -6.10
CA HIS A 25 0.96 -36.92 -7.54
C HIS A 25 -0.45 -37.31 -8.02
N SER A 26 -1.06 -38.35 -7.44
CA SER A 26 -2.43 -38.76 -7.76
C SER A 26 -3.48 -37.87 -7.10
N TRP A 27 -3.19 -37.30 -5.92
CA TRP A 27 -3.96 -36.19 -5.34
C TRP A 27 -3.75 -34.86 -6.06
N TRP A 28 -2.61 -34.71 -6.75
CA TRP A 28 -2.32 -33.61 -7.65
C TRP A 28 -3.06 -33.83 -8.98
N ASN A 29 -4.39 -33.68 -8.98
CA ASN A 29 -5.17 -33.60 -10.21
C ASN A 29 -5.25 -32.13 -10.64
N PRO A 30 -4.40 -31.64 -11.56
CA PRO A 30 -4.34 -30.22 -11.92
C PRO A 30 -5.60 -29.72 -12.64
N LYS A 31 -6.49 -30.64 -13.04
CA LYS A 31 -7.71 -30.31 -13.80
C LYS A 31 -8.92 -29.94 -12.93
N GLU A 32 -8.87 -30.18 -11.62
CA GLU A 32 -10.07 -30.07 -10.75
C GLU A 32 -9.96 -29.04 -9.62
N ARG A 33 -8.84 -28.34 -9.50
CA ARG A 33 -8.69 -27.29 -8.47
C ARG A 33 -8.58 -25.94 -9.14
N HIS A 34 -9.55 -25.07 -8.86
CA HIS A 34 -9.42 -23.62 -9.01
C HIS A 34 -8.35 -23.13 -8.04
N LEU A 35 -7.09 -23.51 -8.28
CA LEU A 35 -5.97 -22.94 -7.56
C LEU A 35 -5.98 -21.44 -7.84
N PRO A 36 -5.80 -20.60 -6.83
CA PRO A 36 -5.66 -19.17 -7.03
C PRO A 36 -4.51 -18.91 -8.01
N ALA A 37 -4.59 -17.77 -8.70
CA ALA A 37 -3.51 -17.34 -9.57
C ALA A 37 -2.20 -17.34 -8.75
N PRO A 38 -1.08 -17.83 -9.32
CA PRO A 38 0.19 -17.82 -8.61
C PRO A 38 0.57 -16.39 -8.22
N PRO A 39 1.40 -16.20 -7.18
CA PRO A 39 1.98 -14.90 -6.87
C PRO A 39 2.68 -14.33 -8.11
N PRO A 40 2.69 -12.99 -8.28
CA PRO A 40 3.18 -12.35 -9.50
C PRO A 40 4.56 -12.91 -9.92
N PHE A 41 4.68 -13.22 -11.22
CA PHE A 41 5.82 -13.93 -11.78
C PHE A 41 7.12 -13.14 -11.61
N LEU A 42 8.18 -13.82 -11.19
CA LEU A 42 9.54 -13.28 -11.26
C LEU A 42 10.05 -13.31 -12.71
N PRO A 43 10.72 -12.25 -13.20
CA PRO A 43 11.23 -11.14 -12.41
C PRO A 43 10.17 -10.07 -12.12
N ILE A 44 10.08 -9.66 -10.86
CA ILE A 44 9.45 -8.38 -10.51
C ILE A 44 10.31 -7.29 -11.12
N SER A 45 9.69 -6.28 -11.73
CA SER A 45 10.41 -5.13 -12.30
C SER A 45 11.40 -4.57 -11.28
N SER A 46 12.60 -4.19 -11.72
CA SER A 46 13.59 -3.52 -10.87
C SER A 46 13.07 -2.20 -10.28
N SER A 47 12.02 -1.63 -10.89
CA SER A 47 11.30 -0.46 -10.41
C SER A 47 10.16 -0.80 -9.45
N THR A 48 10.01 -2.04 -8.99
CA THR A 48 8.93 -2.46 -8.10
C THR A 48 9.50 -3.10 -6.84
N TYR A 49 8.90 -2.81 -5.70
CA TYR A 49 9.26 -3.40 -4.42
C TYR A 49 8.07 -4.02 -3.69
N LEU A 50 8.32 -5.10 -2.96
CA LEU A 50 7.36 -5.65 -2.01
C LEU A 50 7.23 -4.68 -0.84
N SER A 51 6.02 -4.15 -0.64
CA SER A 51 5.72 -3.10 0.33
C SER A 51 4.93 -3.58 1.54
N SER A 52 4.29 -4.74 1.46
CA SER A 52 3.58 -5.37 2.59
C SER A 52 3.42 -6.86 2.36
N ALA A 53 3.49 -7.63 3.45
CA ALA A 53 3.33 -9.08 3.52
C ALA A 53 2.76 -9.43 4.90
N ASN A 54 1.46 -9.74 4.99
CA ASN A 54 0.71 -10.00 6.24
C ASN A 54 0.60 -8.77 7.19
N ASP A 55 1.67 -8.00 7.34
CA ASP A 55 1.76 -6.79 8.14
C ASP A 55 2.35 -5.64 7.29
N GLY A 56 1.66 -4.50 7.22
CA GLY A 56 2.08 -3.35 6.39
C GLY A 56 3.23 -2.52 6.97
N GLU A 57 3.93 -3.04 7.97
CA GLU A 57 5.12 -2.44 8.58
C GLU A 57 6.22 -2.18 7.55
N LEU A 58 6.33 -3.01 6.51
CA LEU A 58 7.41 -2.85 5.53
C LEU A 58 7.31 -1.51 4.78
N ALA A 59 6.12 -1.10 4.32
CA ALA A 59 5.95 0.21 3.69
C ALA A 59 6.32 1.36 4.65
N HIS A 60 5.96 1.23 5.93
CA HIS A 60 6.30 2.19 6.97
C HIS A 60 7.82 2.27 7.17
N CYS A 61 8.52 1.14 7.23
CA CYS A 61 9.98 1.05 7.28
C CYS A 61 10.63 1.73 6.08
N LEU A 62 10.16 1.41 4.88
CA LEU A 62 10.74 1.88 3.63
C LEU A 62 10.57 3.39 3.46
N LEU A 63 9.41 3.94 3.83
CA LEU A 63 9.16 5.38 3.75
C LEU A 63 9.82 6.14 4.91
N LEU A 64 9.70 5.68 6.16
CA LEU A 64 10.31 6.39 7.30
C LEU A 64 11.82 6.51 7.16
N TYR A 65 12.52 5.40 6.84
CA TYR A 65 13.98 5.37 6.77
C TYR A 65 14.55 5.61 5.37
N GLY A 66 13.72 5.97 4.39
CA GLY A 66 14.18 6.33 3.04
C GLY A 66 14.89 5.19 2.28
N LEU A 67 14.59 3.94 2.61
CA LEU A 67 15.28 2.76 2.07
C LEU A 67 15.11 2.62 0.56
N PHE A 68 16.08 2.01 -0.11
CA PHE A 68 16.08 1.82 -1.58
C PHE A 68 15.88 3.12 -2.38
N GLY A 69 16.25 4.25 -1.79
CA GLY A 69 16.18 5.57 -2.41
C GLY A 69 14.79 6.19 -2.40
N THR A 70 13.82 5.65 -1.66
CA THR A 70 12.49 6.28 -1.47
C THR A 70 12.63 7.68 -0.88
N GLY A 71 13.53 7.88 0.10
CA GLY A 71 13.77 9.18 0.72
C GLY A 71 14.27 10.24 -0.27
N LYS A 72 15.16 9.84 -1.19
CA LYS A 72 15.62 10.71 -2.28
C LYS A 72 14.47 11.05 -3.23
N ARG A 73 13.63 10.08 -3.60
CA ARG A 73 12.50 10.31 -4.51
C ARG A 73 11.42 11.19 -3.90
N MET A 74 11.17 11.05 -2.60
CA MET A 74 10.32 11.99 -1.86
C MET A 74 10.89 13.41 -1.92
N ARG A 75 12.18 13.61 -1.61
CA ARG A 75 12.85 14.94 -1.70
C ARG A 75 12.93 15.53 -3.10
N ASP A 76 12.95 14.70 -4.13
CA ASP A 76 13.05 15.15 -5.53
C ASP A 76 11.68 15.33 -6.20
N ALA A 77 10.58 15.05 -5.50
CA ALA A 77 9.23 15.23 -6.03
C ALA A 77 8.84 16.72 -6.04
N ASP A 78 8.13 17.13 -7.11
CA ASP A 78 7.44 18.42 -7.15
C ASP A 78 6.17 18.41 -6.28
N LEU A 79 5.54 17.23 -6.13
CA LEU A 79 4.37 16.99 -5.30
C LEU A 79 4.48 15.65 -4.58
N LEU A 80 4.30 15.66 -3.26
CA LEU A 80 4.22 14.46 -2.45
C LEU A 80 2.78 14.19 -2.04
N LEU A 81 2.26 12.99 -2.32
CA LEU A 81 0.95 12.55 -1.86
C LEU A 81 1.13 11.83 -0.52
N LEU A 82 0.49 12.34 0.53
CA LEU A 82 0.60 11.82 1.89
C LEU A 82 -0.77 11.50 2.45
N GLY A 83 -0.87 10.37 3.14
CA GLY A 83 -2.09 9.98 3.84
C GLY A 83 -2.18 8.49 4.05
N THR A 84 -3.40 8.00 4.14
CA THR A 84 -3.68 6.61 4.51
C THR A 84 -3.73 5.69 3.28
N SER A 85 -4.36 4.53 3.45
CA SER A 85 -4.61 3.54 2.41
C SER A 85 -5.42 4.12 1.25
N HIS A 86 -6.22 5.15 1.53
CA HIS A 86 -6.95 5.92 0.52
C HIS A 86 -6.00 6.62 -0.45
N VAL A 87 -4.92 7.24 0.01
CA VAL A 87 -3.90 7.84 -0.89
C VAL A 87 -3.12 6.74 -1.60
N ALA A 88 -2.70 5.72 -0.86
CA ALA A 88 -1.89 4.63 -1.39
C ALA A 88 -2.55 3.91 -2.58
N MET A 89 -3.89 3.85 -2.58
CA MET A 89 -4.67 3.07 -3.54
C MET A 89 -5.62 3.90 -4.40
N GLY A 90 -5.98 5.10 -3.96
CA GLY A 90 -6.96 5.97 -4.62
C GLY A 90 -6.36 7.01 -5.56
N LEU A 91 -5.04 7.23 -5.53
CA LEU A 91 -4.34 8.15 -6.44
C LEU A 91 -3.16 7.49 -7.15
N SER A 92 -2.93 7.86 -8.42
CA SER A 92 -1.75 7.46 -9.19
C SER A 92 -0.79 8.64 -9.37
N ALA A 93 0.36 8.56 -8.71
CA ALA A 93 1.47 9.46 -8.93
C ALA A 93 2.03 9.35 -10.35
N GLU A 94 2.01 8.18 -10.98
CA GLU A 94 2.43 8.01 -12.37
C GLU A 94 1.55 8.81 -13.34
N ILE A 95 0.23 8.64 -13.26
CA ILE A 95 -0.72 9.37 -14.10
C ILE A 95 -0.57 10.87 -13.84
N LEU A 96 -0.56 11.29 -12.57
CA LEU A 96 -0.48 12.72 -12.25
C LEU A 96 0.84 13.34 -12.71
N SER A 97 1.98 12.65 -12.54
CA SER A 97 3.29 13.10 -13.06
C SER A 97 3.26 13.29 -14.57
N ARG A 98 2.73 12.32 -15.30
CA ARG A 98 2.62 12.37 -16.77
C ARG A 98 1.74 13.53 -17.22
N ARG A 99 0.55 13.69 -16.61
CA ARG A 99 -0.41 14.74 -16.96
C ARG A 99 0.12 16.13 -16.64
N MET A 100 0.70 16.32 -15.46
CA MET A 100 1.30 17.59 -15.06
C MET A 100 2.53 17.93 -15.91
N SER A 101 3.40 16.96 -16.19
CA SER A 101 4.56 17.20 -17.04
C SER A 101 4.16 17.67 -18.45
N ALA A 102 3.14 17.02 -19.02
CA ALA A 102 2.61 17.39 -20.34
C ALA A 102 2.01 18.81 -20.32
N ALA A 103 1.23 19.14 -19.29
CA ALA A 103 0.61 20.46 -19.15
C ALA A 103 1.63 21.59 -18.96
N LEU A 104 2.70 21.35 -18.21
CA LEU A 104 3.68 22.37 -17.85
C LEU A 104 4.83 22.49 -18.87
N GLY A 105 4.93 21.56 -19.82
CA GLY A 105 6.04 21.52 -20.77
C GLY A 105 7.41 21.28 -20.12
N ARG A 106 7.43 20.76 -18.88
CA ARG A 106 8.64 20.42 -18.12
C ARG A 106 8.42 19.15 -17.31
N PRO A 107 9.49 18.44 -16.89
CA PRO A 107 9.34 17.36 -15.92
C PRO A 107 8.63 17.86 -14.65
N PHE A 108 7.60 17.13 -14.23
CA PHE A 108 6.89 17.28 -12.97
C PHE A 108 6.74 15.90 -12.33
N ARG A 109 7.31 15.72 -11.14
CA ARG A 109 7.39 14.45 -10.44
C ARG A 109 6.44 14.43 -9.26
N VAL A 110 5.59 13.41 -9.24
CA VAL A 110 4.73 13.10 -8.11
C VAL A 110 5.25 11.82 -7.46
N TYR A 111 5.24 11.79 -6.13
CA TYR A 111 5.52 10.58 -5.36
C TYR A 111 4.37 10.26 -4.42
N ASN A 112 3.88 9.01 -4.45
CA ASN A 112 2.82 8.51 -3.59
C ASN A 112 3.43 7.85 -2.34
N ALA A 113 3.37 8.56 -1.23
CA ALA A 113 3.81 8.10 0.08
C ALA A 113 2.61 7.78 1.01
N GLY A 114 1.43 7.52 0.45
CA GLY A 114 0.28 7.02 1.23
C GLY A 114 0.57 5.67 1.87
N LEU A 115 0.03 5.38 3.05
CA LEU A 115 0.34 4.21 3.87
C LEU A 115 -0.92 3.48 4.37
N GLY A 116 -0.88 2.15 4.46
CA GLY A 116 -2.00 1.38 4.99
C GLY A 116 -2.30 1.65 6.46
N HIS A 117 -3.42 1.10 6.96
CA HIS A 117 -3.73 0.97 8.40
C HIS A 117 -3.97 2.29 9.14
N ALA A 118 -4.70 3.22 8.49
CA ALA A 118 -5.19 4.46 9.09
C ALA A 118 -4.08 5.30 9.74
N GLU A 119 -3.02 5.53 8.97
CA GLU A 119 -1.88 6.33 9.42
C GLU A 119 -2.28 7.75 9.83
N ARG A 120 -1.56 8.30 10.80
CA ARG A 120 -1.88 9.53 11.51
C ARG A 120 -0.79 10.60 11.32
N TRP A 121 -1.11 11.83 11.76
CA TRP A 121 -0.23 12.98 11.59
C TRP A 121 1.16 12.78 12.20
N ALA A 122 1.27 12.11 13.35
CA ALA A 122 2.54 11.94 14.04
C ALA A 122 3.56 11.14 13.21
N PHE A 123 3.13 10.06 12.55
CA PHE A 123 4.04 9.27 11.72
C PHE A 123 4.41 10.01 10.43
N ILE A 124 3.42 10.63 9.77
CA ILE A 124 3.64 11.45 8.58
C ILE A 124 4.69 12.54 8.87
N SER A 125 4.57 13.19 10.03
CA SER A 125 5.55 14.18 10.50
C SER A 125 6.96 13.60 10.61
N GLN A 126 7.10 12.39 11.13
CA GLN A 126 8.40 11.71 11.20
C GLN A 126 8.94 11.33 9.83
N VAL A 127 8.10 10.89 8.89
CA VAL A 127 8.52 10.62 7.51
C VAL A 127 9.08 11.91 6.89
N ILE A 128 8.39 13.04 7.04
CA ILE A 128 8.83 14.34 6.54
C ILE A 128 10.17 14.76 7.18
N GLN A 129 10.26 14.69 8.51
CA GLN A 129 11.46 15.09 9.25
C GLN A 129 12.66 14.19 8.95
N HIS A 130 12.48 12.86 8.99
CA HIS A 130 13.56 11.90 8.80
C HIS A 130 14.12 11.95 7.38
N ASN A 131 13.26 12.16 6.39
CA ASN A 131 13.67 12.27 5.00
C ASN A 131 14.05 13.70 4.59
N GLN A 132 14.03 14.68 5.49
CA GLN A 132 14.38 16.08 5.23
C GLN A 132 13.58 16.66 4.07
N ILE A 133 12.27 16.46 4.11
CA ILE A 133 11.34 16.94 3.09
C ILE A 133 11.06 18.41 3.38
N GLU A 134 11.48 19.29 2.46
CA GLU A 134 11.40 20.75 2.61
C GLU A 134 11.05 21.45 1.29
N ASN A 135 10.37 22.59 1.36
CA ASN A 135 10.05 23.46 0.20
C ASN A 135 9.24 22.77 -0.92
N GLN A 136 8.42 21.77 -0.57
CA GLN A 136 7.63 20.99 -1.53
C GLN A 136 6.14 21.27 -1.41
N LYS A 137 5.42 20.97 -2.49
CA LYS A 137 3.96 20.84 -2.45
C LYS A 137 3.60 19.49 -1.89
N ILE A 138 2.63 19.45 -0.99
CA ILE A 138 2.14 18.22 -0.38
C ILE A 138 0.62 18.16 -0.50
N LEU A 139 0.10 17.02 -0.94
CA LEU A 139 -1.33 16.75 -0.94
C LEU A 139 -1.64 15.80 0.21
N PHE A 140 -2.48 16.24 1.13
CA PHE A 140 -3.02 15.39 2.19
C PHE A 140 -4.45 14.99 1.88
N ASP A 141 -4.73 13.70 2.03
CA ASP A 141 -6.09 13.19 2.08
C ASP A 141 -6.62 13.23 3.51
N LEU A 142 -7.83 13.76 3.70
CA LEU A 142 -8.42 13.93 5.02
C LEU A 142 -9.06 12.64 5.58
N TYR A 143 -9.00 11.51 4.85
CA TYR A 143 -9.50 10.24 5.35
C TYR A 143 -8.61 9.66 6.44
N GLY A 144 -9.17 9.45 7.63
CA GLY A 144 -8.59 8.60 8.68
C GLY A 144 -7.36 9.17 9.39
N ILE A 145 -6.87 10.35 9.01
CA ILE A 145 -5.72 10.99 9.65
C ILE A 145 -6.19 11.75 10.91
N ARG A 146 -6.42 11.03 12.01
CA ARG A 146 -6.82 11.62 13.31
C ARG A 146 -5.85 11.31 14.43
N GLY A 147 -5.69 12.28 15.33
CA GLY A 147 -5.02 12.13 16.61
C GLY A 147 -3.50 12.30 16.56
N ASP A 148 -2.94 12.42 17.76
CA ASP A 148 -1.52 12.60 18.06
C ASP A 148 -0.71 11.29 18.06
N GLY A 149 -1.42 10.17 18.04
CA GLY A 149 -0.82 8.83 18.00
C GLY A 149 -0.34 8.41 16.62
N MET A 150 0.19 7.21 16.57
CA MET A 150 0.59 6.52 15.33
C MET A 150 -0.31 5.32 15.06
N SER A 151 -0.28 4.81 13.83
CA SER A 151 -0.82 3.47 13.58
C SER A 151 -0.02 2.41 14.38
N PRO A 152 -0.63 1.26 14.74
CA PRO A 152 0.09 0.14 15.33
C PRO A 152 1.35 -0.26 14.57
N TRP A 153 1.31 -0.27 13.23
CA TRP A 153 2.49 -0.55 12.40
C TRP A 153 3.55 0.53 12.51
N ALA A 154 3.16 1.81 12.55
CA ALA A 154 4.08 2.90 12.75
C ALA A 154 4.79 2.85 14.11
N GLU A 155 4.11 2.47 15.19
CA GLU A 155 4.76 2.30 16.51
C GLU A 155 5.83 1.21 16.50
N VAL A 156 5.56 0.07 15.85
CA VAL A 156 6.54 -1.01 15.71
C VAL A 156 7.79 -0.51 14.97
N VAL A 157 7.58 0.19 13.85
CA VAL A 157 8.64 0.68 12.98
C VAL A 157 9.45 1.82 13.60
N ARG A 158 8.81 2.73 14.34
CA ARG A 158 9.46 3.89 14.97
C ARG A 158 10.54 3.49 15.97
N SER A 159 10.36 2.36 16.65
CA SER A 159 11.37 1.83 17.59
C SER A 159 12.64 1.30 16.91
N GLY A 160 12.63 1.19 15.58
CA GLY A 160 13.72 0.62 14.78
C GLY A 160 14.79 1.62 14.34
N ASN A 161 15.51 1.22 13.29
CA ASN A 161 16.45 2.06 12.56
C ASN A 161 16.58 1.53 11.12
N ALA A 162 17.36 2.22 10.28
CA ALA A 162 17.56 1.85 8.88
C ALA A 162 18.13 0.42 8.70
N LEU A 163 19.05 -0.02 9.57
CA LEU A 163 19.63 -1.37 9.51
C LEU A 163 18.58 -2.43 9.83
N LYS A 164 17.87 -2.30 10.96
CA LYS A 164 16.79 -3.22 11.35
C LYS A 164 15.71 -3.29 10.27
N SER A 165 15.36 -2.15 9.69
CA SER A 165 14.38 -2.05 8.61
C SER A 165 14.86 -2.70 7.31
N THR A 166 16.16 -2.64 7.02
CA THR A 166 16.77 -3.32 5.86
C THR A 166 16.76 -4.84 6.06
N VAL A 167 17.08 -5.32 7.27
CA VAL A 167 17.00 -6.75 7.61
C VAL A 167 15.55 -7.24 7.53
N LEU A 168 14.59 -6.47 8.05
CA LEU A 168 13.16 -6.79 7.92
C LEU A 168 12.73 -6.88 6.46
N ALA A 169 13.10 -5.89 5.63
CA ALA A 169 12.83 -5.91 4.20
C ALA A 169 13.42 -7.16 3.54
N GLY A 170 14.66 -7.51 3.86
CA GLY A 170 15.31 -8.73 3.40
C GLY A 170 14.53 -9.98 3.79
N ASN A 171 14.14 -10.12 5.06
CA ASN A 171 13.38 -11.27 5.55
C ASN A 171 12.01 -11.40 4.87
N VAL A 172 11.29 -10.30 4.70
CA VAL A 172 9.99 -10.28 4.01
C VAL A 172 10.16 -10.68 2.54
N TRP A 173 11.18 -10.15 1.87
CA TRP A 173 11.50 -10.54 0.49
C TRP A 173 11.91 -12.00 0.37
N SER A 174 12.78 -12.50 1.24
CA SER A 174 13.21 -13.89 1.27
C SER A 174 12.02 -14.82 1.52
N GLY A 175 11.13 -14.47 2.46
CA GLY A 175 9.90 -15.22 2.70
C GLY A 175 8.97 -15.22 1.50
N TYR A 176 8.81 -14.08 0.81
CA TYR A 176 8.06 -14.02 -0.44
C TYR A 176 8.69 -14.89 -1.55
N MET A 177 10.02 -14.87 -1.71
CA MET A 177 10.75 -15.70 -2.68
C MET A 177 10.60 -17.19 -2.39
N GLU A 178 10.76 -17.58 -1.13
CA GLU A 178 10.54 -18.95 -0.68
C GLU A 178 9.11 -19.40 -1.02
N LYS A 179 8.10 -18.61 -0.63
CA LYS A 179 6.69 -18.90 -0.91
C LYS A 179 6.40 -18.98 -2.40
N TRP A 180 6.95 -18.07 -3.21
CA TRP A 180 6.81 -18.08 -4.66
C TRP A 180 7.43 -19.35 -5.28
N LEU A 181 8.65 -19.72 -4.86
CA LEU A 181 9.35 -20.90 -5.35
C LEU A 181 8.59 -22.19 -5.03
N PHE A 182 8.08 -22.32 -3.81
CA PHE A 182 7.40 -23.51 -3.34
C PHE A 182 5.90 -23.54 -3.67
N TYR A 183 5.34 -22.44 -4.19
CA TYR A 183 3.91 -22.32 -4.51
C TYR A 183 3.39 -23.51 -5.32
N ARG A 184 4.15 -24.00 -6.31
CA ARG A 184 3.72 -25.14 -7.16
C ARG A 184 4.10 -26.52 -6.63
N PHE A 185 4.81 -26.61 -5.51
CA PHE A 185 5.32 -27.86 -4.97
C PHE A 185 4.67 -28.26 -3.65
N VAL A 186 4.08 -27.29 -2.94
CA VAL A 186 3.37 -27.56 -1.68
C VAL A 186 1.92 -27.98 -2.00
N PRO A 187 1.43 -29.12 -1.48
CA PRO A 187 0.04 -29.51 -1.65
C PRO A 187 -0.87 -28.49 -0.97
N HIS A 188 -1.89 -28.03 -1.70
CA HIS A 188 -2.90 -27.10 -1.19
C HIS A 188 -4.07 -27.92 -0.66
N ILE A 189 -4.42 -27.78 0.61
CA ILE A 189 -5.62 -28.39 1.17
C ILE A 189 -6.65 -27.27 1.32
N SER A 190 -7.88 -27.49 0.86
CA SER A 190 -9.00 -26.59 1.14
C SER A 190 -9.95 -27.23 2.13
N ILE A 191 -10.19 -26.56 3.24
CA ILE A 191 -11.17 -26.88 4.26
C ILE A 191 -12.25 -25.79 4.20
N ALA A 192 -13.41 -26.13 3.67
CA ALA A 192 -14.57 -25.25 3.76
C ALA A 192 -14.90 -24.96 5.23
N GLN A 193 -14.67 -23.72 5.69
CA GLN A 193 -15.23 -23.27 6.97
C GLN A 193 -16.53 -22.53 6.67
N HIS A 194 -17.64 -23.16 7.03
CA HIS A 194 -18.91 -22.47 7.17
C HIS A 194 -18.88 -21.59 8.42
N TYR A 195 -18.40 -20.36 8.27
CA TYR A 195 -18.75 -19.32 9.23
C TYR A 195 -20.23 -18.98 9.03
N ALA A 196 -21.01 -19.05 10.12
CA ALA A 196 -22.45 -18.79 10.11
C ALA A 196 -22.85 -17.38 9.61
N GLN A 197 -21.87 -16.49 9.36
CA GLN A 197 -22.07 -15.15 8.82
C GLN A 197 -21.42 -14.92 7.44
N ASN A 198 -20.75 -15.93 6.85
CA ASN A 198 -20.12 -15.79 5.54
C ASN A 198 -20.20 -17.12 4.76
N PRO A 199 -21.29 -17.38 4.01
CA PRO A 199 -21.60 -18.71 3.46
C PRO A 199 -20.73 -19.16 2.27
N ARG A 200 -19.52 -18.60 2.08
CA ARG A 200 -18.67 -18.89 0.90
C ARG A 200 -17.15 -18.94 1.13
N SER A 201 -16.64 -19.00 2.37
CA SER A 201 -15.19 -19.17 2.57
C SER A 201 -14.78 -20.63 2.58
N ASP A 202 -14.34 -21.12 1.42
CA ASP A 202 -13.40 -22.24 1.37
C ASP A 202 -12.10 -21.75 2.03
N ILE A 203 -11.80 -22.20 3.26
CA ILE A 203 -10.52 -21.89 3.89
C ILE A 203 -9.50 -22.86 3.37
N LEU A 204 -8.61 -22.38 2.51
CA LEU A 204 -7.45 -23.14 2.13
C LEU A 204 -6.58 -23.38 3.37
N PHE A 205 -6.66 -24.58 3.94
CA PHE A 205 -5.80 -25.02 5.02
C PHE A 205 -4.44 -25.38 4.43
N TYR A 206 -3.58 -24.39 4.34
CA TYR A 206 -2.20 -24.64 3.99
C TYR A 206 -1.53 -25.31 5.20
N PRO A 207 -0.88 -26.48 5.06
CA PRO A 207 -0.15 -27.12 6.17
C PRO A 207 1.02 -26.26 6.70
N MET A 208 1.24 -25.08 6.13
CA MET A 208 1.98 -23.98 6.72
C MET A 208 1.17 -22.69 6.47
N GLN A 209 1.12 -21.72 7.38
CA GLN A 209 0.51 -20.36 7.24
C GLN A 209 1.01 -19.53 6.03
N PHE A 210 1.63 -20.16 5.04
CA PHE A 210 2.41 -19.58 3.95
C PHE A 210 1.59 -18.77 2.93
N LEU A 211 0.27 -18.94 2.87
CA LEU A 211 -0.56 -18.47 1.76
C LEU A 211 -1.93 -17.98 2.23
N ASP A 212 -2.03 -17.34 3.39
CA ASP A 212 -3.17 -16.44 3.68
C ASP A 212 -2.80 -14.96 3.43
N ASP A 213 -1.53 -14.70 3.14
CA ASP A 213 -0.96 -13.36 3.18
C ASP A 213 -1.22 -12.59 1.88
N ALA A 214 -1.86 -11.44 2.02
CA ALA A 214 -1.90 -10.43 0.99
C ALA A 214 -0.51 -9.80 0.78
N TYR A 215 -0.04 -9.75 -0.47
CA TYR A 215 1.15 -9.01 -0.86
C TYR A 215 0.80 -7.75 -1.63
N TRP A 216 1.39 -6.64 -1.22
CA TRP A 216 1.26 -5.36 -1.91
C TRP A 216 2.59 -4.95 -2.53
N PHE A 217 2.58 -4.68 -3.83
CA PHE A 217 3.74 -4.19 -4.55
C PHE A 217 3.60 -2.71 -4.86
N ARG A 218 4.72 -1.99 -4.77
CA ARG A 218 4.81 -0.56 -5.10
C ARG A 218 5.87 -0.29 -6.13
N ASN A 219 5.62 0.69 -6.97
CA ASN A 219 6.62 1.25 -7.85
C ASN A 219 7.62 2.09 -7.02
N LEU A 220 8.92 1.79 -7.11
CA LEU A 220 9.98 2.53 -6.45
C LEU A 220 10.04 3.99 -6.91
N GLU A 221 9.81 4.26 -8.20
CA GLU A 221 9.92 5.60 -8.80
C GLU A 221 8.77 6.51 -8.40
N THR A 222 7.54 5.99 -8.41
CA THR A 222 6.33 6.80 -8.20
C THR A 222 5.69 6.56 -6.84
N GLY A 223 6.06 5.51 -6.11
CA GLY A 223 5.40 5.09 -4.86
C GLY A 223 4.04 4.43 -5.07
N ASP A 224 3.55 4.35 -6.31
CA ASP A 224 2.24 3.82 -6.65
C ASP A 224 2.11 2.34 -6.32
N THR A 225 1.03 1.98 -5.65
CA THR A 225 0.65 0.59 -5.40
C THR A 225 0.15 -0.03 -6.70
N SER A 226 0.78 -1.11 -7.18
CA SER A 226 0.56 -1.65 -8.53
C SER A 226 -0.04 -3.04 -8.59
N ALA A 227 0.12 -3.86 -7.54
CA ALA A 227 -0.46 -5.19 -7.49
C ALA A 227 -0.78 -5.60 -6.05
N PHE A 228 -2.01 -6.06 -5.86
CA PHE A 228 -2.42 -6.86 -4.71
C PHE A 228 -2.48 -8.30 -5.16
N TRP A 229 -1.73 -9.17 -4.50
CA TRP A 229 -1.90 -10.60 -4.65
C TRP A 229 -2.49 -11.16 -3.36
N SER A 230 -3.62 -11.87 -3.48
CA SER A 230 -4.14 -12.69 -2.40
C SER A 230 -4.47 -14.09 -2.94
N PRO A 231 -3.98 -15.14 -2.29
CA PRO A 231 -4.27 -16.52 -2.64
C PRO A 231 -5.74 -16.90 -2.37
N THR A 232 -6.49 -16.17 -1.55
CA THR A 232 -7.93 -16.46 -1.36
C THR A 232 -8.83 -15.79 -2.41
N SER A 233 -8.28 -15.02 -3.36
CA SER A 233 -9.08 -14.22 -4.32
C SER A 233 -9.56 -14.99 -5.56
N GLY A 234 -9.97 -16.24 -5.38
CA GLY A 234 -10.94 -16.89 -6.28
C GLY A 234 -12.35 -16.53 -5.81
N MET A 235 -12.89 -15.42 -6.31
CA MET A 235 -14.12 -14.73 -5.88
C MET A 235 -13.93 -13.67 -4.78
N ILE A 236 -13.83 -12.43 -5.27
CA ILE A 236 -14.56 -11.24 -4.82
C ILE A 236 -15.08 -11.33 -3.39
N TYR A 237 -14.52 -10.49 -2.52
CA TYR A 237 -15.18 -10.00 -1.31
C TYR A 237 -16.58 -9.49 -1.66
N SER A 238 -17.59 -10.36 -1.62
CA SER A 238 -18.97 -9.99 -1.40
C SER A 238 -19.20 -10.12 0.09
N THR A 239 -18.63 -9.20 0.84
CA THR A 239 -19.08 -9.02 2.21
C THR A 239 -20.34 -8.18 2.13
N ALA A 240 -21.49 -8.87 2.21
CA ALA A 240 -22.70 -8.32 2.82
C ALA A 240 -22.48 -7.98 4.30
N ALA A 241 -21.25 -7.59 4.68
CA ALA A 241 -21.02 -6.90 5.93
C ALA A 241 -21.77 -5.58 5.78
N PRO A 242 -22.61 -5.20 6.75
CA PRO A 242 -23.16 -3.86 6.76
C PRO A 242 -22.00 -2.88 6.60
N PRO A 243 -22.13 -1.80 5.80
CA PRO A 243 -21.09 -0.80 5.71
C PRO A 243 -20.70 -0.46 7.13
N ILE A 244 -19.41 -0.65 7.48
CA ILE A 244 -18.90 -0.15 8.75
C ILE A 244 -19.37 1.30 8.79
N PRO A 245 -20.14 1.73 9.82
CA PRO A 245 -20.68 3.07 9.85
C PRO A 245 -19.51 4.03 9.73
N ASN A 246 -19.31 4.55 8.51
CA ASN A 246 -18.32 5.56 8.19
C ASN A 246 -18.90 6.85 8.75
N ILE A 247 -18.83 7.00 10.07
CA ILE A 247 -19.02 8.28 10.71
C ILE A 247 -17.95 9.17 10.09
N PRO A 248 -18.31 10.28 9.42
CA PRO A 248 -17.34 11.20 8.86
C PRO A 248 -16.43 11.62 10.01
N ASN A 249 -15.22 11.05 9.98
CA ASN A 249 -14.22 11.26 10.99
C ASN A 249 -13.26 12.36 10.49
N SER A 250 -13.83 13.44 9.98
CA SER A 250 -13.08 14.63 9.59
C SER A 250 -12.99 15.50 10.85
N LEU A 251 -11.77 15.68 11.34
CA LEU A 251 -11.36 16.82 12.15
C LEU A 251 -9.85 16.90 11.92
N VAL A 252 -9.44 17.70 10.94
CA VAL A 252 -8.02 18.06 10.77
C VAL A 252 -7.55 18.77 12.03
N ASP A 253 -6.61 18.17 12.76
CA ASP A 253 -6.02 18.83 13.91
C ASP A 253 -4.92 19.78 13.44
N ALA A 254 -5.29 21.06 13.30
CA ALA A 254 -4.38 22.14 12.93
C ALA A 254 -3.11 22.17 13.79
N ALA A 255 -3.21 21.76 15.06
CA ALA A 255 -2.09 21.77 15.99
C ALA A 255 -0.97 20.81 15.57
N PHE A 256 -1.26 19.74 14.83
CA PHE A 256 -0.26 18.79 14.34
C PHE A 256 0.26 19.14 12.96
N LEU A 257 -0.63 19.61 12.09
CA LEU A 257 -0.29 19.87 10.70
C LEU A 257 0.56 21.14 10.55
N GLU A 258 0.21 22.21 11.26
CA GLU A 258 0.84 23.53 11.12
C GLU A 258 2.33 23.57 11.49
N PRO A 259 2.79 22.99 12.62
CA PRO A 259 4.21 23.06 12.99
C PRO A 259 5.11 22.44 11.92
N VAL A 260 4.72 21.29 11.37
CA VAL A 260 5.49 20.56 10.37
C VAL A 260 5.54 21.33 9.05
N ILE A 261 4.40 21.88 8.62
CA ILE A 261 4.32 22.70 7.41
C ILE A 261 5.24 23.92 7.53
N ARG A 262 5.16 24.64 8.65
CA ARG A 262 5.94 25.87 8.86
C ARG A 262 7.43 25.59 9.00
N GLN A 263 7.80 24.59 9.79
CA GLN A 263 9.20 24.22 10.03
C GLN A 263 9.91 23.83 8.72
N ASN A 264 9.19 23.18 7.81
CA ASN A 264 9.76 22.62 6.59
C ASN A 264 9.40 23.42 5.33
N HIS A 265 8.76 24.58 5.48
CA HIS A 265 8.34 25.46 4.39
C HIS A 265 7.51 24.75 3.30
N LEU A 266 6.58 23.89 3.73
CA LEU A 266 5.75 23.10 2.82
C LEU A 266 4.57 23.92 2.31
N THR A 267 4.07 23.57 1.11
CA THR A 267 2.84 24.15 0.54
C THR A 267 1.74 23.08 0.52
N PRO A 268 0.82 23.09 1.51
CA PRO A 268 -0.20 22.06 1.65
C PRO A 268 -1.38 22.27 0.70
N PHE A 269 -1.93 21.14 0.25
CA PHE A 269 -3.23 21.00 -0.40
C PHE A 269 -3.98 19.90 0.33
N LEU A 270 -5.24 20.12 0.64
CA LEU A 270 -6.09 19.13 1.29
C LEU A 270 -7.09 18.57 0.28
N THR A 271 -7.44 17.30 0.41
CA THR A 271 -8.48 16.67 -0.39
C THR A 271 -9.19 15.59 0.41
N LEU A 272 -10.30 15.08 -0.12
CA LEU A 272 -10.91 13.86 0.38
C LEU A 272 -11.13 12.92 -0.80
N ILE A 273 -10.37 11.83 -0.82
CA ILE A 273 -10.53 10.78 -1.82
C ILE A 273 -11.91 10.14 -1.63
N PRO A 274 -12.75 10.02 -2.67
CA PRO A 274 -14.11 9.50 -2.53
C PRO A 274 -14.15 8.08 -1.98
N PHE A 275 -15.13 7.82 -1.10
CA PHE A 275 -15.49 6.51 -0.53
C PHE A 275 -17.00 6.51 -0.20
N LEU A 276 -17.63 5.36 0.04
CA LEU A 276 -19.06 5.34 0.38
C LEU A 276 -19.35 6.03 1.71
N GLY A 277 -20.22 7.04 1.67
CA GLY A 277 -20.59 7.85 2.84
C GLY A 277 -19.68 9.06 3.08
N PHE A 278 -18.72 9.34 2.19
CA PHE A 278 -17.86 10.53 2.30
C PHE A 278 -18.65 11.85 2.27
N ASN A 279 -18.17 12.84 3.04
CA ASN A 279 -18.74 14.18 3.08
C ASN A 279 -17.69 15.22 2.68
N SER A 280 -17.56 15.50 1.38
CA SER A 280 -16.59 16.50 0.90
C SER A 280 -16.89 17.92 1.36
N GLN A 281 -18.13 18.26 1.71
CA GLN A 281 -18.47 19.60 2.18
C GLN A 281 -17.88 19.84 3.58
N GLU A 282 -18.02 18.87 4.47
CA GLU A 282 -17.44 18.92 5.82
C GLU A 282 -15.92 18.93 5.78
N ALA A 283 -15.31 18.08 4.94
CA ALA A 283 -13.87 18.11 4.70
C ALA A 283 -13.35 19.46 4.18
N ALA A 284 -14.12 20.13 3.31
CA ALA A 284 -13.78 21.47 2.83
C ALA A 284 -13.89 22.54 3.91
N LEU A 285 -14.90 22.45 4.78
CA LEU A 285 -15.04 23.35 5.94
C LEU A 285 -13.84 23.21 6.87
N GLU A 286 -13.34 21.99 7.08
CA GLU A 286 -12.15 21.75 7.89
C GLU A 286 -10.89 22.29 7.27
N ALA A 287 -10.69 22.06 5.97
CA ALA A 287 -9.57 22.62 5.25
C ALA A 287 -9.56 24.16 5.32
N HIS A 288 -10.72 24.78 5.17
CA HIS A 288 -10.90 26.22 5.36
C HIS A 288 -10.60 26.65 6.80
N ALA A 289 -11.02 25.88 7.81
CA ALA A 289 -10.76 26.19 9.22
C ALA A 289 -9.27 26.20 9.57
N VAL A 290 -8.46 25.36 8.90
CA VAL A 290 -7.01 25.33 9.04
C VAL A 290 -6.26 26.24 8.06
N GLY A 291 -6.99 26.97 7.21
CA GLY A 291 -6.44 27.96 6.28
C GLY A 291 -5.76 27.39 5.04
N HIS A 292 -6.06 26.13 4.67
CA HIS A 292 -5.44 25.45 3.52
C HIS A 292 -6.41 25.25 2.36
N PRO A 293 -5.93 25.29 1.10
CA PRO A 293 -6.77 25.01 -0.06
C PRO A 293 -7.33 23.59 -0.02
N PHE A 294 -8.60 23.43 -0.42
CA PHE A 294 -9.26 22.14 -0.53
C PHE A 294 -9.60 21.82 -1.98
N ILE A 295 -9.06 20.71 -2.48
CA ILE A 295 -9.32 20.21 -3.82
C ILE A 295 -10.50 19.23 -3.76
N PHE A 296 -11.62 19.61 -4.38
CA PHE A 296 -12.81 18.78 -4.45
C PHE A 296 -12.68 17.65 -5.47
N LEU A 297 -12.82 16.41 -4.99
CA LEU A 297 -12.89 15.22 -5.84
C LEU A 297 -14.32 14.68 -5.82
N ASN A 298 -14.99 14.76 -6.97
CA ASN A 298 -16.33 14.20 -7.12
C ASN A 298 -16.25 12.65 -7.06
N GLY A 299 -17.16 12.00 -6.34
CA GLY A 299 -17.29 10.53 -6.24
C GLY A 299 -18.26 9.90 -7.24
N ASN A 300 -18.92 10.70 -8.09
CA ASN A 300 -19.89 10.20 -9.06
C ASN A 300 -19.24 9.25 -10.07
N GLY A 301 -19.87 8.08 -10.27
CA GLY A 301 -19.43 7.06 -11.23
C GLY A 301 -18.21 6.25 -10.80
N MET A 302 -17.87 6.25 -9.51
CA MET A 302 -16.75 5.46 -8.98
C MET A 302 -17.22 4.07 -8.54
N GLY A 303 -16.39 3.07 -8.80
CA GLY A 303 -16.44 1.74 -8.22
C GLY A 303 -15.54 1.63 -7.00
N TYR A 304 -15.96 0.78 -6.06
CA TYR A 304 -15.31 0.58 -4.77
C TYR A 304 -15.17 -0.91 -4.46
N TRP A 305 -14.19 -1.26 -3.64
CA TRP A 305 -14.08 -2.59 -3.02
C TRP A 305 -14.21 -2.46 -1.50
N ASP A 306 -13.99 -3.56 -0.77
CA ASP A 306 -14.02 -3.66 0.70
C ASP A 306 -15.10 -2.84 1.45
N GLY A 307 -16.35 -3.04 1.02
CA GLY A 307 -17.51 -2.40 1.67
C GLY A 307 -17.65 -0.91 1.35
N GLY A 308 -16.97 -0.43 0.29
CA GLY A 308 -17.05 0.95 -0.14
C GLY A 308 -15.92 1.84 0.34
N THR A 309 -14.88 1.28 0.96
CA THR A 309 -13.82 2.07 1.60
C THR A 309 -12.80 2.53 0.57
N HIS A 310 -12.31 1.63 -0.27
CA HIS A 310 -11.27 1.95 -1.25
C HIS A 310 -11.81 1.92 -2.69
N LEU A 311 -11.24 2.80 -3.53
CA LEU A 311 -11.50 2.84 -4.96
C LEU A 311 -10.94 1.60 -5.66
N ASP A 312 -11.66 1.08 -6.65
CA ASP A 312 -11.07 0.11 -7.59
C ASP A 312 -10.04 0.78 -8.52
N SER A 313 -9.30 -0.04 -9.28
CA SER A 313 -8.21 0.48 -10.13
C SER A 313 -8.70 1.43 -11.23
N ALA A 314 -9.88 1.20 -11.82
CA ALA A 314 -10.40 2.08 -12.86
C ALA A 314 -10.82 3.44 -12.28
N SER A 315 -11.39 3.40 -11.08
CA SER A 315 -11.87 4.58 -10.35
C SER A 315 -10.71 5.40 -9.81
N ARG A 316 -9.62 4.76 -9.37
CA ARG A 316 -8.35 5.43 -9.04
C ARG A 316 -7.87 6.32 -10.18
N ASP A 317 -7.86 5.80 -11.41
CA ASP A 317 -7.41 6.55 -12.58
C ASP A 317 -8.33 7.76 -12.84
N ILE A 318 -9.64 7.56 -12.75
CA ILE A 318 -10.63 8.64 -12.93
C ILE A 318 -10.47 9.72 -11.84
N VAL A 319 -10.31 9.33 -10.58
CA VAL A 319 -10.10 10.29 -9.47
C VAL A 319 -8.78 11.04 -9.64
N THR A 320 -7.73 10.36 -10.09
CA THR A 320 -6.44 11.02 -10.36
C THR A 320 -6.55 12.04 -11.50
N GLU A 321 -7.29 11.72 -12.57
CA GLU A 321 -7.56 12.67 -13.64
C GLU A 321 -8.42 13.86 -13.17
N ARG A 322 -9.37 13.64 -12.27
CA ARG A 322 -10.14 14.72 -11.63
C ARG A 322 -9.25 15.63 -10.79
N LEU A 323 -8.35 15.04 -9.99
CA LEU A 323 -7.35 15.79 -9.22
C LEU A 323 -6.50 16.67 -10.12
N PHE A 324 -5.97 16.11 -11.20
CA PHE A 324 -5.20 16.86 -12.20
C PHE A 324 -5.97 18.08 -12.74
N LEU A 325 -7.21 17.89 -13.17
CA LEU A 325 -8.04 18.98 -13.72
C LEU A 325 -8.29 20.09 -12.69
N GLN A 326 -8.54 19.73 -11.43
CA GLN A 326 -8.75 20.72 -10.37
C GLN A 326 -7.46 21.49 -10.05
N MET A 327 -6.32 20.80 -9.98
CA MET A 327 -5.02 21.45 -9.76
C MET A 327 -4.70 22.49 -10.85
N GLN A 328 -5.09 22.23 -12.09
CA GLN A 328 -4.96 23.20 -13.18
C GLN A 328 -5.91 24.39 -13.01
N ALA A 329 -7.17 24.14 -12.67
CA ALA A 329 -8.19 25.19 -12.51
C ALA A 329 -7.81 26.17 -11.39
N GLU A 330 -7.26 25.65 -10.29
CA GLU A 330 -6.80 26.43 -9.14
C GLU A 330 -5.43 27.10 -9.37
N LYS A 331 -4.81 26.91 -10.54
CA LYS A 331 -3.45 27.38 -10.86
C LYS A 331 -2.43 27.00 -9.80
N LEU A 332 -2.61 25.82 -9.20
CA LEU A 332 -1.68 25.27 -8.21
C LEU A 332 -0.32 24.93 -8.82
N ASP A 333 -0.21 25.02 -10.13
CA ASP A 333 1.01 24.94 -10.92
C ASP A 333 1.81 26.24 -10.98
N SER A 334 1.26 27.36 -10.49
CA SER A 334 1.99 28.63 -10.42
C SER A 334 3.36 28.37 -9.77
N PRO A 335 4.46 28.81 -10.41
CA PRO A 335 5.74 28.78 -9.76
C PRO A 335 5.57 29.61 -8.51
N LEU A 336 5.64 28.96 -7.35
CA LEU A 336 5.78 29.64 -6.07
C LEU A 336 6.90 30.66 -6.31
N VAL A 337 6.54 31.95 -6.27
CA VAL A 337 7.52 33.04 -6.35
C VAL A 337 8.29 32.97 -5.04
N PHE A 338 9.21 32.02 -4.95
CA PHE A 338 10.14 31.95 -3.86
C PHE A 338 11.12 33.10 -4.05
N PRO A 339 11.42 33.89 -3.00
CA PRO A 339 12.53 34.80 -3.05
C PRO A 339 13.77 33.98 -3.36
N VAL A 340 14.39 34.24 -4.51
CA VAL A 340 15.67 33.67 -4.91
C VAL A 340 16.61 33.81 -3.71
N ARG A 341 17.01 32.67 -3.11
CA ARG A 341 18.06 32.65 -2.10
C ARG A 341 19.28 33.34 -2.70
N LYS A 342 19.53 34.59 -2.31
CA LYS A 342 20.84 35.20 -2.52
C LYS A 342 21.83 34.29 -1.82
N LYS A 343 22.72 33.66 -2.59
CA LYS A 343 23.88 32.97 -2.03
C LYS A 343 24.54 33.95 -1.06
N ALA A 344 24.57 33.59 0.23
CA ALA A 344 25.43 34.27 1.18
C ALA A 344 26.85 34.18 0.62
N LYS A 345 27.48 35.34 0.45
CA LYS A 345 28.91 35.44 0.12
C LYS A 345 29.71 35.21 1.39
#